data_AF-A0A8T0E7F1-F1
#
_entry.id   AF-A0A8T0E7F1-F1
#
_cell.length_a   1.000
_cell.length_b   1.000
_cell.length_c   1.000
_cell.angle_alpha   90.00
_cell.angle_beta   90.00
_cell.angle_gamma   90.00
#
_symmetry.space_group_name_H-M   'P 1'
#
loop_
_entity.id
_entity.type
_entity.pdbx_description
1 polymer ?
#
loop_
_entity_poly.entity_id
_entity_poly.type
_entity_poly.pdbx_seq_one_letter_code
_entity_poly.pdbx_strand_id
1 'polypeptide(L)'
;MGDKNLYVRREKRKRNQLRYVKKASFESYIRKLLRNLSGQGRASISEPALAIINDMIKHFFTDLSLEATELMTASKKRTLTAWDIQDAVRATLKGEVANHAISEGQKAVTMYIDMTRQG
;
A
#
# COMPACT_ATOMS: atom_id res chain seq x y z
N MET A 1 -3.56 -27.48 22.23
CA MET A 1 -2.45 -26.52 22.47
C MET A 1 -1.94 -26.05 21.11
N GLY A 2 -2.00 -24.75 20.83
CA GLY A 2 -1.64 -24.19 19.52
C GLY A 2 -0.17 -24.38 19.18
N ASP A 3 0.11 -24.74 17.92
CA ASP A 3 1.44 -25.11 17.43
C ASP A 3 2.43 -23.94 17.54
N LYS A 4 3.34 -23.99 18.51
CA LYS A 4 4.33 -22.93 18.81
C LYS A 4 5.19 -22.57 17.58
N ASN A 5 5.36 -23.51 16.66
CA ASN A 5 6.11 -23.33 15.42
C ASN A 5 5.43 -22.35 14.44
N LEU A 6 4.09 -22.26 14.48
CA LEU A 6 3.30 -21.38 13.62
C LEU A 6 3.49 -19.90 14.00
N TYR A 7 3.52 -19.60 15.31
CA TYR A 7 3.73 -18.25 15.84
C TYR A 7 5.13 -17.72 15.50
N VAL A 8 6.17 -18.54 15.70
CA VAL A 8 7.56 -18.19 15.38
C VAL A 8 7.74 -17.93 13.88
N ARG A 9 7.05 -18.70 13.01
CA ARG A 9 7.10 -18.50 11.56
C ARG A 9 6.39 -17.22 11.11
N ARG A 10 5.28 -16.84 11.76
CA ARG A 10 4.57 -15.57 11.52
C ARG A 10 5.43 -14.37 11.92
N GLU A 11 6.05 -14.40 13.10
CA GLU A 11 6.94 -13.34 13.58
C GLU A 11 8.17 -13.14 12.67
N LYS A 12 8.80 -14.23 12.24
CA LYS A 12 9.94 -14.17 11.32
C LYS A 12 9.58 -13.57 9.95
N ARG A 13 8.38 -13.88 9.43
CA ARG A 13 7.85 -13.29 8.19
C ARG A 13 7.58 -11.80 8.34
N LYS A 14 6.89 -11.38 9.40
CA LYS A 14 6.68 -9.96 9.72
C LYS A 14 8.02 -9.21 9.80
N ARG A 15 9.01 -9.75 10.51
CA ARG A 15 10.33 -9.12 10.67
C ARG A 15 11.10 -8.98 9.35
N ASN A 16 11.02 -9.97 8.46
CA ASN A 16 11.64 -9.90 7.14
C ASN A 16 10.92 -8.92 6.21
N GLN A 17 9.59 -8.86 6.27
CA GLN A 17 8.80 -7.89 5.52
C GLN A 17 9.12 -6.45 5.97
N LEU A 18 9.19 -6.21 7.29
CA LEU A 18 9.63 -4.95 7.87
C LEU A 18 11.04 -4.54 7.42
N ARG A 19 11.97 -5.49 7.26
CA ARG A 19 13.33 -5.21 6.75
C ARG A 19 13.35 -4.82 5.28
N TYR A 20 12.52 -5.43 4.44
CA TYR A 20 12.41 -5.08 3.02
C TYR A 20 11.80 -3.69 2.84
N VAL A 21 10.70 -3.43 3.55
CA VAL A 21 10.02 -2.11 3.56
C VAL A 21 10.95 -1.01 4.08
N LYS A 22 11.87 -1.31 5.01
CA LYS A 22 12.89 -0.35 5.46
C LYS A 22 13.90 0.05 4.37
N LYS A 23 14.17 -0.80 3.37
CA LYS A 23 15.07 -0.46 2.24
C LYS A 23 14.36 0.35 1.15
N ALA A 24 13.05 0.21 1.00
CA ALA A 24 12.28 1.01 0.05
C ALA A 24 11.97 2.38 0.67
N SER A 25 12.30 3.47 -0.03
CA SER A 25 11.91 4.82 0.38
C SER A 25 10.96 5.42 -0.65
N PHE A 26 9.88 6.04 -0.17
CA PHE A 26 8.90 6.75 -0.99
C PHE A 26 9.23 8.24 -1.16
N GLU A 27 10.35 8.71 -0.61
CA GLU A 27 10.71 10.13 -0.56
C GLU A 27 10.67 10.84 -1.91
N SER A 28 11.22 10.22 -2.96
CA SER A 28 11.23 10.81 -4.30
C SER A 28 9.82 10.98 -4.87
N TYR A 29 8.91 10.04 -4.58
CA TYR A 29 7.51 10.08 -4.98
C TYR A 29 6.73 11.11 -4.17
N ILE A 30 6.96 11.20 -2.86
CA ILE A 30 6.34 12.21 -1.99
C ILE A 30 6.69 13.61 -2.50
N ARG A 31 7.96 13.88 -2.82
CA ARG A 31 8.39 15.17 -3.38
C ARG A 31 7.77 15.45 -4.76
N LYS A 32 7.63 14.44 -5.62
CA LYS A 32 6.94 14.57 -6.92
C LYS A 32 5.46 14.93 -6.75
N LEU A 33 4.75 14.22 -5.87
CA LEU A 33 3.34 14.48 -5.56
C LEU A 33 3.14 15.88 -4.99
N LEU A 34 3.99 16.31 -4.05
CA LEU A 34 3.93 17.65 -3.48
C LEU A 34 4.09 18.74 -4.55
N ARG A 35 5.02 18.58 -5.50
CA ARG A 35 5.19 19.51 -6.61
C ARG A 35 3.98 19.56 -7.54
N ASN A 36 3.36 18.41 -7.81
CA ASN A 36 2.17 18.34 -8.66
C ASN A 36 0.96 19.01 -8.01
N LEU A 37 0.77 18.83 -6.70
CA LEU A 37 -0.36 19.40 -5.96
C LEU A 37 -0.20 20.90 -5.67
N SER A 38 1.03 21.36 -5.42
CA SER A 38 1.28 22.75 -5.02
C SER A 38 1.28 23.76 -6.15
N GLY A 39 1.09 23.33 -7.40
CA GLY A 39 1.03 24.21 -8.57
C GLY A 39 2.31 25.03 -8.75
N GLN A 40 3.29 24.49 -9.47
CA GLN A 40 4.55 25.15 -9.85
C GLN A 40 5.08 26.22 -8.86
N GLY A 41 5.54 25.77 -7.68
CA GLY A 41 6.75 26.39 -7.11
C GLY A 41 6.70 27.05 -5.74
N ARG A 42 5.90 26.60 -4.77
CA ARG A 42 6.00 27.16 -3.39
C ARG A 42 6.01 26.16 -2.23
N ALA A 43 5.58 24.91 -2.41
CA ALA A 43 5.58 23.95 -1.31
C ALA A 43 6.90 23.16 -1.26
N SER A 44 7.66 23.36 -0.19
CA SER A 44 8.75 22.47 0.22
C SER A 44 8.34 21.68 1.45
N ILE A 45 8.96 20.52 1.64
CA ILE A 45 8.77 19.67 2.81
C ILE A 45 10.10 19.55 3.54
N SER A 46 10.09 19.67 4.86
CA SER A 46 11.28 19.48 5.69
C SER A 46 11.66 18.00 5.77
N GLU A 47 12.94 17.71 6.00
CA GLU A 47 13.41 16.32 6.14
C GLU A 47 12.70 15.54 7.25
N PRO A 48 12.42 16.11 8.44
CA PRO A 48 11.66 15.40 9.47
C PRO A 48 10.22 15.09 9.04
N ALA A 49 9.53 16.04 8.40
CA ALA A 49 8.17 15.82 7.91
C ALA A 49 8.14 14.77 6.80
N LEU A 50 9.13 14.78 5.92
CA LEU A 50 9.28 13.79 4.87
C LEU A 50 9.51 12.38 5.43
N ALA A 51 10.34 12.24 6.47
CA ALA A 51 10.57 10.96 7.14
C ALA A 51 9.27 10.43 7.78
N ILE A 52 8.50 11.29 8.45
CA ILE A 52 7.20 10.93 9.04
C ILE A 52 6.24 10.42 7.96
N ILE A 53 6.11 11.12 6.83
CA ILE A 53 5.21 10.69 5.74
C ILE A 53 5.70 9.38 5.11
N ASN A 54 7.02 9.23 4.92
CA ASN A 54 7.59 8.00 4.38
C ASN A 54 7.25 6.78 5.26
N ASP A 55 7.40 6.91 6.58
CA ASP A 55 7.08 5.85 7.52
C ASP A 55 5.57 5.61 7.65
N MET A 56 4.76 6.66 7.57
CA MET A 56 3.30 6.55 7.50
C MET A 56 2.86 5.71 6.29
N ILE A 57 3.41 5.99 5.10
CA ILE A 57 3.11 5.21 3.88
C ILE A 57 3.55 3.74 4.04
N LYS A 58 4.73 3.51 4.64
CA LYS A 58 5.22 2.15 4.91
C LYS A 58 4.31 1.36 5.84
N HIS A 59 3.79 1.99 6.89
CA HIS A 59 2.82 1.37 7.80
C HIS A 59 1.53 1.04 7.06
N PHE A 60 0.93 2.00 6.36
CA PHE A 60 -0.26 1.76 5.54
C PHE A 60 -0.07 0.64 4.51
N PHE A 61 1.07 0.60 3.83
CA PHE A 61 1.37 -0.46 2.86
C PHE A 61 1.43 -1.84 3.53
N THR A 62 2.05 -1.92 4.70
CA THR A 62 2.20 -3.19 5.44
C THR A 62 0.84 -3.69 5.93
N ASP A 63 0.03 -2.79 6.50
CA ASP A 63 -1.31 -3.10 7.00
C ASP A 63 -2.23 -3.54 5.86
N LEU A 64 -2.25 -2.78 4.76
CA LEU A 64 -3.06 -3.12 3.58
C LEU A 64 -2.65 -4.45 2.94
N SER A 65 -1.34 -4.72 2.84
CA SER A 65 -0.82 -5.97 2.30
C SER A 65 -1.20 -7.18 3.16
N LEU A 66 -1.21 -7.00 4.49
CA LEU A 66 -1.62 -8.04 5.42
C LEU A 66 -3.12 -8.34 5.25
N GLU A 67 -3.96 -7.30 5.28
CA GLU A 67 -5.42 -7.42 5.12
C GLU A 67 -5.78 -8.09 3.79
N ALA A 68 -5.18 -7.66 2.68
CA ALA A 68 -5.43 -8.25 1.36
C ALA A 68 -5.01 -9.73 1.30
N THR A 69 -3.91 -10.09 1.96
CA THR A 69 -3.46 -11.49 2.04
C THR A 69 -4.46 -12.31 2.86
N GLU A 70 -4.95 -11.78 3.98
CA GLU A 70 -5.93 -12.46 4.83
C GLU A 70 -7.25 -12.70 4.07
N LEU A 71 -7.78 -11.68 3.38
CA LEU A 71 -8.98 -11.80 2.55
C LEU A 71 -8.84 -12.80 1.39
N MET A 72 -7.69 -12.77 0.70
CA MET A 72 -7.37 -13.74 -0.36
C MET A 72 -7.36 -15.18 0.20
N THR A 73 -6.70 -15.40 1.35
CA THR A 73 -6.62 -16.73 1.97
C THR A 73 -7.97 -17.20 2.51
N ALA A 74 -8.78 -16.31 3.09
CA ALA A 74 -10.14 -16.61 3.54
C ALA A 74 -11.02 -17.06 2.37
N SER A 75 -10.82 -16.45 1.19
CA SER A 75 -11.49 -16.83 -0.06
C SER A 75 -10.90 -18.07 -0.74
N LYS A 76 -9.97 -18.79 -0.08
CA LYS A 76 -9.25 -19.97 -0.60
C LYS A 76 -8.50 -19.73 -1.91
N LYS A 77 -8.16 -18.47 -2.23
CA LYS A 77 -7.36 -18.11 -3.41
C LYS A 77 -5.87 -18.20 -3.06
N ARG A 78 -5.03 -18.44 -4.08
CA ARG A 78 -3.56 -18.48 -3.95
C ARG A 78 -2.86 -17.35 -4.71
N THR A 79 -3.64 -16.55 -5.43
CA THR A 79 -3.18 -15.41 -6.22
C THR A 79 -3.92 -14.18 -5.72
N LEU A 80 -3.16 -13.13 -5.43
CA LEU A 80 -3.70 -11.85 -5.00
C LEU A 80 -4.10 -11.03 -6.23
N THR A 81 -5.34 -10.56 -6.25
CA THR A 81 -5.93 -9.82 -7.38
C THR A 81 -6.18 -8.36 -7.01
N ALA A 82 -6.42 -7.52 -8.01
CA ALA A 82 -6.80 -6.11 -7.80
C ALA A 82 -8.09 -5.99 -6.95
N TRP A 83 -9.00 -6.96 -7.06
CA TRP A 83 -10.21 -7.03 -6.22
C TRP A 83 -9.89 -7.27 -4.75
N ASP A 84 -8.93 -8.15 -4.44
CA ASP A 84 -8.55 -8.43 -3.05
C ASP A 84 -7.89 -7.19 -2.41
N ILE A 85 -7.12 -6.40 -3.19
CA ILE A 85 -6.62 -5.09 -2.74
C ILE A 85 -7.76 -4.11 -2.50
N GLN A 86 -8.74 -4.06 -3.42
CA GLN A 86 -9.89 -3.17 -3.29
C GLN A 86 -10.73 -3.48 -2.04
N ASP A 87 -10.94 -4.76 -1.73
CA ASP A 87 -11.63 -5.18 -0.52
C ASP A 87 -10.82 -4.87 0.75
N ALA A 88 -9.49 -5.05 0.70
CA ALA A 88 -8.62 -4.63 1.79
C ALA A 88 -8.66 -3.12 2.04
N VAL A 89 -8.77 -2.31 0.98
CA VAL A 89 -8.93 -0.84 1.10
C VAL A 89 -10.26 -0.51 1.79
N ARG A 90 -11.35 -1.21 1.44
CA ARG A 90 -12.65 -1.05 2.12
C ARG A 90 -12.61 -1.44 3.60
N ALA A 91 -11.84 -2.47 3.94
CA ALA A 91 -11.68 -2.91 5.33
C ALA A 91 -10.82 -1.93 6.14
N THR A 92 -9.80 -1.34 5.51
CA THR A 92 -8.78 -0.49 6.17
C THR A 92 -9.21 0.96 6.30
N LEU A 93 -9.83 1.54 5.27
CA LEU A 93 -10.22 2.95 5.22
C LEU A 93 -11.74 3.11 5.41
N LYS A 94 -12.18 4.24 5.98
CA LYS A 94 -13.60 4.53 6.24
C LYS A 94 -14.05 5.79 5.51
N GLY A 95 -15.35 5.88 5.25
CA GLY A 95 -16.00 7.06 4.69
C GLY A 95 -15.54 7.43 3.28
N GLU A 96 -15.51 8.72 2.98
CA GLU A 96 -15.21 9.24 1.63
C GLU A 96 -13.79 8.91 1.15
N VAL A 97 -12.84 8.78 2.07
CA VAL A 97 -11.44 8.44 1.73
C VAL A 97 -11.36 7.05 1.12
N ALA A 98 -12.14 6.08 1.60
CA ALA A 98 -12.20 4.74 1.03
C ALA A 98 -12.75 4.78 -0.40
N ASN A 99 -13.83 5.54 -0.62
CA ASN A 99 -14.46 5.67 -1.93
C ASN A 99 -13.51 6.32 -2.96
N HIS A 100 -12.80 7.38 -2.57
CA HIS A 100 -11.80 8.02 -3.43
C HIS A 100 -10.63 7.07 -3.74
N ALA A 101 -10.09 6.39 -2.73
CA ALA A 101 -8.98 5.45 -2.93
C ALA A 101 -9.34 4.32 -3.90
N ILE A 102 -10.56 3.79 -3.81
CA ILE A 102 -11.08 2.77 -4.72
C ILE A 102 -11.21 3.31 -6.14
N SER A 103 -11.79 4.49 -6.31
CA SER A 103 -11.97 5.14 -7.61
C SER A 103 -10.63 5.39 -8.31
N GLU A 104 -9.66 5.96 -7.60
CA GLU A 104 -8.30 6.19 -8.13
C GLU A 104 -7.59 4.87 -8.47
N GLY A 105 -7.76 3.83 -7.64
CA GLY A 105 -7.23 2.50 -7.91
C GLY A 105 -7.80 1.88 -9.19
N GLN A 106 -9.12 1.93 -9.38
CA GLN A 106 -9.78 1.40 -10.59
C GLN A 106 -9.35 2.15 -11.85
N LYS A 107 -9.20 3.48 -11.76
CA LYS A 107 -8.68 4.31 -12.85
C LYS A 107 -7.26 3.90 -13.23
N ALA A 108 -6.38 3.71 -12.26
CA ALA A 108 -5.00 3.29 -12.49
C ALA A 108 -4.92 1.91 -13.15
N VAL A 109 -5.73 0.94 -12.72
CA VAL A 109 -5.79 -0.40 -13.33
C VAL A 109 -6.26 -0.32 -14.78
N THR A 110 -7.28 0.49 -15.06
CA THR A 110 -7.81 0.68 -16.42
C THR A 110 -6.76 1.29 -17.33
N MET A 111 -6.11 2.38 -16.89
CA MET A 111 -5.03 3.03 -17.64
C MET A 111 -3.87 2.08 -17.95
N TYR A 112 -3.51 1.22 -17.01
CA TYR A 112 -2.45 0.23 -17.22
C TYR A 112 -2.85 -0.79 -18.30
N ILE A 113 -4.07 -1.34 -18.21
CA ILE A 113 -4.59 -2.30 -19.19
C ILE A 113 -4.61 -1.67 -20.59
N ASP A 114 -5.07 -0.43 -20.71
CA ASP A 114 -5.14 0.28 -21.99
C ASP A 114 -3.76 0.52 -22.58
N MET A 115 -2.78 0.92 -21.76
CA MET A 115 -1.39 1.09 -22.19
C MET A 115 -0.79 -0.23 -22.70
N THR A 116 -1.08 -1.36 -22.03
CA THR A 116 -0.57 -2.68 -22.45
C THR A 116 -1.20 -3.20 -23.73
N ARG A 117 -2.35 -2.67 -24.16
CA ARG A 117 -3.03 -3.05 -25.41
C ARG A 117 -2.55 -2.28 -26.64
N GLN A 118 -1.87 -1.16 -26.43
CA GLN A 118 -1.42 -0.25 -27.49
C GLN A 118 0.05 -0.45 -27.90
N GLY A 119 0.80 -1.27 -27.15
CA GLY A 119 2.17 -1.69 -27.50
C GLY A 119 2.18 -3.10 -28.09
#